data_AF-A0A2E3UFN7-F1
#
_entry.id   AF-A0A2E3UFN7-F1
#
_cell.length_a   1.000
_cell.length_b   1.000
_cell.length_c   1.000
_cell.angle_alpha   90.00
_cell.angle_beta   90.00
_cell.angle_gamma   90.00
#
_symmetry.space_group_name_H-M   'P 1'
#
loop_
_entity.id
_entity.type
_entity.pdbx_description
1 polymer ?
#
loop_
_entity_poly.entity_id
_entity_poly.type
_entity_poly.pdbx_seq_one_letter_code
_entity_poly.pdbx_strand_id
1 'polypeptide(L)'
;MRHLFFATALLAPTFAWAQEDHDHRHHLAELQGFRAVHAWTRATTAAEALVFVELENRGTTTVLVEGAETDIADTVELVGIKLVDGEQSYFPLPPLPVEPGREMHLDPDGLAIRLTGLDRDLIKGSEFEMHLETSLGELEIHVSVQASDARHHSHAGHSH
;
A
#
# COMPACT_ATOMS: atom_id res chain seq x y z
N MET A 1 13.00 73.62 0.90
CA MET A 1 12.18 73.09 2.01
C MET A 1 11.50 71.82 1.50
N ARG A 2 11.90 70.65 2.02
CA ARG A 2 11.05 69.77 2.87
C ARG A 2 9.85 69.23 2.08
N HIS A 3 9.68 67.94 1.76
CA HIS A 3 10.23 66.70 2.32
C HIS A 3 10.05 65.55 1.31
N LEU A 4 10.96 64.57 1.36
CA LEU A 4 10.83 63.24 0.79
C LEU A 4 9.63 62.50 1.39
N PHE A 5 8.92 61.70 0.58
CA PHE A 5 8.19 60.54 1.06
C PHE A 5 8.70 59.30 0.30
N PHE A 6 9.45 58.47 1.02
CA PHE A 6 9.77 57.09 0.65
C PHE A 6 8.52 56.24 0.88
N ALA A 7 8.00 55.60 -0.16
CA ALA A 7 7.00 54.55 -0.04
C ALA A 7 7.67 53.20 -0.35
N THR A 8 8.07 52.51 0.70
CA THR A 8 8.64 51.15 0.65
C THR A 8 7.50 50.16 0.46
N ALA A 9 7.37 49.59 -0.73
CA ALA A 9 6.42 48.50 -0.98
C ALA A 9 7.00 47.20 -0.40
N LEU A 10 6.43 46.70 0.69
CA LEU A 10 6.71 45.35 1.21
C LEU A 10 6.08 44.32 0.27
N LEU A 11 6.93 43.53 -0.40
CA LEU A 11 6.54 42.27 -1.02
C LEU A 11 6.27 41.27 0.12
N ALA A 12 5.01 40.92 0.35
CA ALA A 12 4.65 39.81 1.23
C ALA A 12 4.71 38.50 0.40
N PRO A 13 5.53 37.50 0.79
CA PRO A 13 5.43 36.19 0.18
C PRO A 13 4.10 35.55 0.61
N THR A 14 3.24 35.28 -0.35
CA THR A 14 2.08 34.43 -0.15
C THR A 14 2.59 33.04 0.17
N PHE A 15 2.56 32.64 1.44
CA PHE A 15 2.57 31.25 1.83
C PHE A 15 1.34 30.62 1.18
N ALA A 16 1.54 29.95 0.05
CA ALA A 16 0.59 29.00 -0.48
C ALA A 16 0.58 27.84 0.51
N TRP A 17 -0.37 27.86 1.45
CA TRP A 17 -0.75 26.68 2.19
C TRP A 17 -1.25 25.70 1.14
N ALA A 18 -0.45 24.66 0.88
CA ALA A 18 -0.92 23.51 0.14
C ALA A 18 -2.12 23.00 0.91
N GLN A 19 -3.30 23.18 0.32
CA GLN A 19 -4.53 22.59 0.82
C GLN A 19 -4.40 21.10 0.52
N GLU A 20 -3.96 20.33 1.51
CA GLU A 20 -4.06 18.88 1.47
C GLU A 20 -5.55 18.55 1.46
N ASP A 21 -6.07 18.24 0.27
CA ASP A 21 -7.36 17.60 0.08
C ASP A 21 -7.28 16.19 0.70
N HIS A 22 -7.48 16.11 2.01
CA HIS A 22 -7.72 14.87 2.74
C HIS A 22 -9.14 14.41 2.48
N ASP A 23 -9.40 13.85 1.28
CA ASP A 23 -10.70 13.25 0.98
C ASP A 23 -10.54 12.01 0.07
N HIS A 24 -10.69 10.83 0.67
CA HIS A 24 -11.05 9.55 0.05
C HIS A 24 -10.08 8.82 -0.91
N ARG A 25 -8.76 9.10 -0.91
CA ARG A 25 -7.78 8.35 -1.75
C ARG A 25 -6.89 7.35 -1.02
N HIS A 26 -7.29 6.83 0.15
CA HIS A 26 -6.53 5.80 0.87
C HIS A 26 -6.53 4.41 0.18
N HIS A 27 -7.19 4.28 -0.98
CA HIS A 27 -7.32 3.03 -1.71
C HIS A 27 -6.27 2.84 -2.81
N LEU A 28 -5.44 3.85 -3.09
CA LEU A 28 -4.49 3.85 -4.19
C LEU A 28 -3.19 4.54 -3.78
N ALA A 29 -2.07 3.83 -3.91
CA ALA A 29 -0.74 4.41 -3.90
C ALA A 29 -0.14 4.34 -5.31
N GLU A 30 0.64 5.36 -5.72
CA GLU A 30 1.23 5.42 -7.05
C GLU A 30 2.66 5.97 -7.02
N LEU A 31 3.58 5.30 -7.72
CA LEU A 31 4.96 5.72 -7.95
C LEU A 31 5.31 5.54 -9.42
N GLN A 32 5.52 6.64 -10.15
CA GLN A 32 5.99 6.64 -11.54
C GLN A 32 5.15 5.75 -12.50
N GLY A 33 3.83 5.71 -12.29
CA GLY A 33 2.90 4.90 -13.09
C GLY A 33 2.73 3.45 -12.62
N PHE A 34 3.47 3.02 -11.60
CA PHE A 34 3.19 1.79 -10.87
C PHE A 34 2.22 2.08 -9.73
N ARG A 35 1.20 1.24 -9.56
CA ARG A 35 0.09 1.45 -8.62
C ARG A 35 -0.10 0.24 -7.74
N ALA A 36 -0.35 0.50 -6.47
CA ALA A 36 -0.85 -0.48 -5.52
C ALA A 36 -2.27 -0.07 -5.11
N VAL A 37 -3.23 -0.93 -5.39
CA VAL A 37 -4.66 -0.66 -5.25
C VAL A 37 -5.24 -1.64 -4.24
N HIS A 38 -6.09 -1.11 -3.36
CA HIS A 38 -6.88 -1.87 -2.40
C HIS A 38 -6.05 -2.85 -1.55
N ALA A 39 -4.93 -2.41 -0.97
CA ALA A 39 -4.17 -3.27 -0.07
C ALA A 39 -5.01 -3.64 1.17
N TRP A 40 -5.07 -4.93 1.49
CA TRP A 40 -5.92 -5.44 2.56
C TRP A 40 -5.38 -6.71 3.22
N THR A 41 -5.84 -6.98 4.44
CA THR A 41 -5.58 -8.23 5.15
C THR A 41 -6.79 -8.66 5.95
N ARG A 42 -6.78 -9.88 6.49
CA ARG A 42 -7.84 -10.40 7.38
C ARG A 42 -7.56 -9.99 8.82
N ALA A 43 -8.61 -9.64 9.54
CA ALA A 43 -8.55 -9.53 10.99
C ALA A 43 -8.07 -10.86 11.61
N THR A 44 -7.16 -10.76 12.56
CA THR A 44 -6.52 -11.91 13.19
C THR A 44 -5.99 -11.54 14.58
N THR A 45 -5.96 -12.52 15.48
CA THR A 45 -5.21 -12.47 16.75
C THR A 45 -4.03 -13.43 16.74
N ALA A 46 -3.71 -14.00 15.58
CA ALA A 46 -2.55 -14.86 15.39
C ALA A 46 -1.28 -14.01 15.21
N ALA A 47 -0.12 -14.64 15.39
CA ALA A 47 1.18 -13.99 15.16
C ALA A 47 1.50 -13.78 13.67
N GLU A 48 0.62 -14.17 12.75
CA GLU A 48 0.83 -14.07 11.31
C GLU A 48 -0.40 -13.51 10.60
N ALA A 49 -0.15 -12.80 9.50
CA ALA A 49 -1.16 -12.33 8.56
C ALA A 49 -0.66 -12.41 7.12
N LEU A 50 -1.61 -12.46 6.18
CA LEU A 50 -1.35 -12.33 4.76
C LEU A 50 -1.92 -11.00 4.27
N VAL A 51 -1.10 -10.20 3.62
CA VAL A 51 -1.51 -8.97 2.94
C VAL A 51 -1.68 -9.27 1.45
N PHE A 52 -2.78 -8.77 0.92
CA PHE A 52 -3.26 -8.91 -0.44
C PHE A 52 -3.35 -7.53 -1.07
N VAL A 53 -3.04 -7.41 -2.35
CA VAL A 53 -2.99 -6.12 -3.07
C VAL A 53 -3.10 -6.35 -4.56
N GLU A 54 -3.73 -5.41 -5.26
CA GLU A 54 -3.73 -5.35 -6.72
C GLU A 54 -2.62 -4.41 -7.17
N LEU A 55 -1.71 -4.90 -8.00
CA LEU A 55 -0.58 -4.14 -8.52
C LEU A 55 -0.81 -3.87 -10.00
N GLU A 56 -0.78 -2.60 -10.41
CA GLU A 56 -0.91 -2.22 -11.81
C GLU A 56 0.35 -1.49 -12.29
N ASN A 57 0.93 -1.93 -13.41
CA ASN A 57 2.00 -1.19 -14.05
C ASN A 57 1.46 -0.44 -15.28
N ARG A 58 1.17 0.85 -15.11
CA ARG A 58 0.77 1.75 -16.21
C ARG A 58 1.97 2.47 -16.86
N GLY A 59 3.18 2.15 -16.42
CA GLY A 59 4.43 2.65 -16.97
C GLY A 59 4.83 1.95 -18.28
N THR A 60 6.07 2.17 -18.69
CA THR A 60 6.63 1.65 -19.96
C THR A 60 7.75 0.62 -19.76
N THR A 61 8.16 0.36 -18.52
CA THR A 61 9.20 -0.60 -18.15
C THR A 61 8.68 -1.58 -17.09
N THR A 62 9.18 -2.81 -17.09
CA THR A 62 8.87 -3.80 -16.04
C THR A 62 9.26 -3.24 -14.68
N VAL A 63 8.39 -3.42 -13.69
CA VAL A 63 8.65 -3.08 -12.29
C VAL A 63 8.82 -4.38 -11.52
N LEU A 64 9.89 -4.48 -10.74
CA LEU A 64 10.07 -5.57 -9.80
C LEU A 64 9.52 -5.14 -8.44
N VAL A 65 8.64 -5.95 -7.86
CA VAL A 65 8.32 -5.87 -6.42
C VAL A 65 9.30 -6.79 -5.72
N GLU A 66 10.23 -6.21 -4.98
CA GLU A 66 11.40 -6.88 -4.41
C GLU A 66 11.12 -7.41 -3.01
N GLY A 67 10.23 -6.73 -2.28
CA GLY A 67 9.89 -7.01 -0.90
C GLY A 67 8.87 -6.02 -0.36
N ALA A 68 8.73 -6.02 0.96
CA ALA A 68 7.96 -5.02 1.69
C ALA A 68 8.45 -4.94 3.14
N GLU A 69 8.14 -3.84 3.83
CA GLU A 69 8.45 -3.65 5.24
C GLU A 69 7.30 -2.99 6.00
N THR A 70 7.18 -3.28 7.29
CA THR A 70 6.21 -2.64 8.20
C THR A 70 6.71 -2.72 9.64
N ASP A 71 6.35 -1.75 10.47
CA ASP A 71 6.77 -1.68 11.87
C ASP A 71 6.03 -2.69 12.78
N ILE A 72 4.96 -3.32 12.29
CA ILE A 72 4.08 -4.17 13.12
C ILE A 72 4.40 -5.66 13.08
N ALA A 73 5.47 -6.06 12.38
CA ALA A 73 5.85 -7.46 12.19
C ALA A 73 7.37 -7.64 12.21
N ASP A 74 7.85 -8.74 12.77
CA ASP A 74 9.28 -9.09 12.81
C ASP A 74 9.86 -9.37 11.41
N THR A 75 9.08 -10.05 10.55
CA THR A 75 9.51 -10.37 9.18
C THR A 75 8.39 -10.22 8.16
N VAL A 76 8.77 -9.84 6.96
CA VAL A 76 7.88 -9.64 5.81
C VAL A 76 8.45 -10.40 4.60
N GLU A 77 7.65 -11.26 3.97
CA GLU A 77 8.09 -12.11 2.86
C GLU A 77 7.07 -12.14 1.72
N LEU A 78 7.53 -12.05 0.47
CA LEU A 78 6.72 -12.41 -0.69
C LEU A 78 6.59 -13.93 -0.74
N VAL A 79 5.36 -14.43 -0.74
CA VAL A 79 5.09 -15.87 -0.69
C VAL A 79 4.05 -16.29 -1.71
N GLY A 80 4.20 -17.52 -2.23
CA GLY A 80 3.14 -18.21 -2.93
C GLY A 80 2.35 -19.08 -1.97
N ILE A 81 1.05 -19.21 -2.23
CA ILE A 81 0.12 -19.99 -1.42
C ILE A 81 -0.18 -21.30 -2.16
N LYS A 82 -0.07 -22.44 -1.47
CA LYS A 82 -0.50 -23.75 -1.96
C LYS A 82 -1.33 -24.46 -0.92
N LEU A 83 -2.31 -25.24 -1.36
CA LEU A 83 -3.00 -26.18 -0.49
C LEU A 83 -2.25 -27.52 -0.51
N VAL A 84 -1.73 -27.94 0.64
CA VAL A 84 -1.07 -29.23 0.83
C VAL A 84 -1.85 -29.96 1.93
N ASP A 85 -2.42 -31.11 1.60
CA ASP A 85 -3.21 -31.94 2.55
C ASP A 85 -4.38 -31.21 3.25
N GLY A 86 -4.94 -30.19 2.59
CA GLY A 86 -6.04 -29.38 3.14
C GLY A 86 -5.60 -28.21 4.00
N GLU A 87 -4.29 -28.01 4.17
CA GLU A 87 -3.69 -26.90 4.90
C GLU A 87 -2.97 -25.94 3.96
N GLN A 88 -2.95 -24.64 4.30
CA GLN A 88 -2.19 -23.65 3.55
C GLN A 88 -0.71 -23.80 3.83
N SER A 89 0.09 -23.89 2.76
CA SER A 89 1.54 -23.89 2.79
C SER A 89 2.07 -22.68 2.02
N TYR A 90 3.07 -22.02 2.61
CA TYR A 90 3.71 -20.83 2.05
C TYR A 90 5.11 -21.16 1.59
N PHE A 91 5.49 -20.67 0.41
CA PHE A 91 6.86 -20.79 -0.10
C PHE A 91 7.38 -19.42 -0.50
N PRO A 92 8.61 -19.05 -0.11
CA PRO A 92 9.21 -17.77 -0.49
C PRO A 92 9.30 -17.61 -2.01
N LEU A 93 9.12 -16.37 -2.45
CA LEU A 93 9.22 -15.98 -3.85
C LEU A 93 10.43 -15.06 -4.06
N PRO A 94 11.06 -15.11 -5.25
CA PRO A 94 11.95 -14.05 -5.69
C PRO A 94 11.13 -12.76 -5.99
N PRO A 95 11.80 -11.64 -6.32
CA PRO A 95 11.12 -10.44 -6.78
C PRO A 95 10.10 -10.72 -7.90
N LEU A 96 8.93 -10.10 -7.81
CA LEU A 96 7.81 -10.31 -8.71
C LEU A 96 7.82 -9.28 -9.84
N PRO A 97 7.95 -9.70 -11.11
CA PRO A 97 7.91 -8.77 -12.24
C PRO A 97 6.47 -8.43 -12.62
N VAL A 98 6.14 -7.14 -12.62
CA VAL A 98 4.90 -6.60 -13.18
C VAL A 98 5.23 -5.90 -14.50
N GLU A 99 4.86 -6.51 -15.62
CA GLU A 99 5.15 -6.02 -16.96
C GLU A 99 4.35 -4.76 -17.32
N PRO A 100 4.83 -3.91 -18.25
CA PRO A 100 4.12 -2.72 -18.71
C PRO A 100 2.70 -3.04 -19.21
N GLY A 101 1.73 -2.23 -18.78
CA GLY A 101 0.31 -2.39 -19.11
C GLY A 101 -0.34 -3.64 -18.51
N ARG A 102 0.29 -4.27 -17.50
CA ARG A 102 -0.22 -5.47 -16.84
C ARG A 102 -0.58 -5.22 -15.39
N GLU A 103 -1.43 -6.10 -14.90
CA GLU A 103 -1.87 -6.18 -13.51
C GLU A 103 -1.39 -7.51 -12.91
N MET A 104 -1.09 -7.50 -11.62
CA MET A 104 -0.77 -8.67 -10.81
C MET A 104 -1.55 -8.62 -9.51
N HIS A 105 -2.24 -9.70 -9.18
CA HIS A 105 -3.03 -9.79 -7.96
C HIS A 105 -2.32 -10.66 -6.95
N LEU A 106 -2.10 -10.09 -5.76
CA LEU A 106 -1.79 -10.85 -4.56
C LEU A 106 -3.13 -11.09 -3.86
N ASP A 107 -3.60 -12.34 -3.90
CA ASP A 107 -4.92 -12.75 -3.44
C ASP A 107 -4.85 -14.09 -2.67
N PRO A 108 -5.92 -14.47 -1.94
CA PRO A 108 -5.92 -15.67 -1.10
C PRO A 108 -5.65 -17.01 -1.80
N ASP A 109 -5.78 -17.06 -3.12
CA ASP A 109 -5.66 -18.29 -3.92
C ASP A 109 -4.33 -18.37 -4.70
N GLY A 110 -3.51 -17.31 -4.66
CA GLY A 110 -2.27 -17.22 -5.43
C GLY A 110 -1.07 -16.76 -4.60
N LEU A 111 -0.88 -15.44 -4.51
CA LEU A 111 0.33 -14.80 -3.97
C LEU A 111 -0.05 -13.89 -2.80
N ALA A 112 0.86 -13.70 -1.85
CA ALA A 112 0.66 -12.76 -0.75
C ALA A 112 1.99 -12.18 -0.25
N ILE A 113 1.88 -11.11 0.53
CA ILE A 113 2.94 -10.64 1.42
C ILE A 113 2.62 -11.22 2.81
N ARG A 114 3.48 -12.07 3.35
CA ARG A 114 3.31 -12.69 4.67
C ARG A 114 4.01 -11.87 5.73
N LEU A 115 3.24 -11.50 6.76
CA LEU A 115 3.74 -10.87 7.99
C LEU A 115 3.89 -11.97 9.05
N THR A 116 5.04 -12.04 9.69
CA THR A 116 5.29 -12.99 10.80
C THR A 116 5.81 -12.23 12.02
N GLY A 117 5.35 -12.63 13.21
CA GLY A 117 5.71 -11.96 14.45
C GLY A 117 4.95 -10.66 14.64
N LEU A 118 3.63 -10.67 14.39
CA LEU A 118 2.78 -9.50 14.63
C LEU A 118 2.87 -9.04 16.09
N ASP A 119 3.10 -7.74 16.32
CA ASP A 119 3.22 -7.15 17.65
C ASP A 119 1.88 -6.78 18.29
N ARG A 120 0.79 -6.85 17.51
CA ARG A 120 -0.58 -6.50 17.89
C ARG A 120 -1.63 -7.27 17.09
N ASP A 121 -2.83 -7.38 17.65
CA ASP A 121 -3.99 -7.91 16.94
C ASP A 121 -4.40 -6.99 15.78
N LEU A 122 -4.83 -7.59 14.66
CA LEU A 122 -5.42 -6.87 13.53
C LEU A 122 -6.94 -6.87 13.67
N ILE A 123 -7.50 -5.68 13.92
CA ILE A 123 -8.93 -5.52 14.21
C ILE A 123 -9.67 -5.05 12.96
N LYS A 124 -10.79 -5.71 12.61
CA LYS A 124 -11.60 -5.32 11.46
C LYS A 124 -11.94 -3.82 11.50
N GLY A 125 -11.71 -3.14 10.38
CA GLY A 125 -11.96 -1.72 10.21
C GLY A 125 -10.80 -0.82 10.63
N SER A 126 -9.74 -1.37 11.22
CA SER A 126 -8.48 -0.64 11.37
C SER A 126 -7.66 -0.68 10.07
N GLU A 127 -6.60 0.11 10.05
CA GLU A 127 -5.61 0.16 8.98
C GLU A 127 -4.20 0.27 9.57
N PHE A 128 -3.19 -0.05 8.76
CA PHE A 128 -1.78 0.16 9.09
C PHE A 128 -0.98 0.44 7.81
N GLU A 129 0.18 1.08 7.97
CA GLU A 129 1.09 1.42 6.88
C GLU A 129 2.08 0.28 6.62
N MET A 130 2.42 0.10 5.35
CA MET A 130 3.45 -0.82 4.87
C MET A 130 4.15 -0.17 3.68
N HIS A 131 5.43 -0.41 3.48
CA HIS A 131 6.16 0.08 2.32
C HIS A 131 6.44 -1.10 1.39
N LEU A 132 6.02 -1.02 0.13
CA LEU A 132 6.46 -1.95 -0.90
C LEU A 132 7.83 -1.52 -1.40
N GLU A 133 8.78 -2.44 -1.39
CA GLU A 133 10.09 -2.23 -1.99
C GLU A 133 9.99 -2.58 -3.48
N THR A 134 10.26 -1.60 -4.34
CA THR A 134 10.19 -1.80 -5.79
C THR A 134 11.47 -1.33 -6.47
N SER A 135 11.70 -1.81 -7.69
CA SER A 135 12.79 -1.31 -8.54
C SER A 135 12.69 0.18 -8.90
N LEU A 136 11.58 0.85 -8.56
CA LEU A 136 11.36 2.29 -8.73
C LEU A 136 11.61 3.09 -7.44
N GLY A 137 11.83 2.42 -6.31
CA GLY A 137 11.87 2.97 -4.96
C GLY A 137 10.76 2.41 -4.06
N GLU A 138 10.72 2.89 -2.81
CA GLU A 138 9.68 2.53 -1.85
C GLU A 138 8.33 3.17 -2.20
N LEU A 139 7.27 2.38 -2.10
CA LEU A 139 5.88 2.82 -2.26
C LEU A 139 5.12 2.56 -0.96
N GLU A 140 4.82 3.61 -0.22
CA GLU A 140 3.96 3.54 0.97
C GLU A 140 2.53 3.16 0.57
N ILE A 141 1.97 2.17 1.25
CA ILE A 141 0.61 1.67 1.06
C ILE A 141 -0.13 1.59 2.39
N HIS A 142 -1.42 1.88 2.36
CA HIS A 142 -2.31 1.72 3.52
C HIS A 142 -3.04 0.37 3.41
N VAL A 143 -2.84 -0.49 4.40
CA VAL A 143 -3.43 -1.84 4.43
C VAL A 143 -4.68 -1.84 5.31
N SER A 144 -5.84 -2.05 4.68
CA SER A 144 -7.12 -2.14 5.40
C SER A 144 -7.35 -3.53 6.01
N VAL A 145 -7.75 -3.59 7.28
CA VAL A 145 -8.08 -4.85 7.96
C VAL A 145 -9.56 -5.20 7.74
N GLN A 146 -9.81 -6.30 7.04
CA GLN A 146 -11.13 -6.82 6.69
C GLN A 146 -11.61 -7.88 7.69
N ALA A 147 -12.81 -8.44 7.47
CA ALA A 147 -13.30 -9.56 8.28
C ALA A 147 -12.34 -10.77 8.22
N SER A 148 -12.29 -11.56 9.30
CA SER A 148 -11.37 -12.71 9.40
C SER A 148 -11.64 -13.80 8.37
N ASP A 149 -12.84 -13.85 7.79
CA ASP A 149 -13.26 -14.79 6.75
C ASP A 149 -13.30 -14.15 5.34
N ALA A 150 -12.83 -12.90 5.19
CA ALA A 150 -12.88 -12.17 3.93
C ALA A 150 -12.09 -12.90 2.82
N ARG A 151 -12.70 -13.03 1.64
CA ARG A 151 -12.04 -13.55 0.42
C ARG A 151 -11.68 -12.47 -0.60
N HIS A 152 -12.20 -11.28 -0.39
CA HIS A 152 -11.95 -10.08 -1.18
C HIS A 152 -12.06 -8.88 -0.23
N HIS A 153 -11.45 -7.76 -0.59
CA HIS A 153 -11.75 -6.51 0.08
C HIS A 153 -13.19 -6.10 -0.25
N SER A 154 -13.89 -5.48 0.70
CA SER A 154 -15.22 -4.96 0.43
C SER A 154 -15.10 -3.68 -0.39
N HIS A 155 -15.61 -3.66 -1.63
CA HIS A 155 -15.92 -2.42 -2.34
C HIS A 155 -17.13 -1.75 -1.67
N ALA A 156 -16.98 -1.28 -0.44
CA ALA A 156 -18.03 -0.55 0.24
C ALA A 156 -18.17 0.85 -0.40
N GLY A 157 -18.94 0.95 -1.49
CA GLY A 157 -19.50 2.22 -1.96
C GLY A 157 -19.19 2.61 -3.41
N HIS A 158 -19.73 1.91 -4.40
CA HIS A 158 -20.10 2.52 -5.68
C HIS A 158 -21.48 2.04 -6.12
N SER A 159 -22.52 2.58 -5.48
CA SER A 159 -23.81 2.73 -6.14
C SER A 159 -23.81 4.08 -6.86
N HIS A 160 -23.67 4.06 -8.19
CA HIS A 160 -24.13 5.19 -9.02
C HIS A 160 -25.61 5.03 -9.33
#